data_AF-A0A3E2TQB9-F1
#
_entry.id   AF-A0A3E2TQB9-F1
#
_cell.length_a   1.000
_cell.length_b   1.000
_cell.length_c   1.000
_cell.angle_alpha   90.00
_cell.angle_beta   90.00
_cell.angle_gamma   90.00
#
_symmetry.space_group_name_H-M   'P 1'
#
loop_
_entity.id
_entity.type
_entity.pdbx_description
1 polymer ?
#
loop_
_entity_poly.entity_id
_entity_poly.type
_entity_poly.pdbx_seq_one_letter_code
_entity_poly.pdbx_strand_id
1 'polypeptide(L)'
;MHILVSTTTASDLAETAEQSIDYLQKIVDYMISKAHILISALIILIVGWYLTKFICKLVRHSLDKTRLDASVTSFINSLTKFGLRALLAIIVINKLGVDTTSLIALLTSASLAIGLAVQGSLANFAGGVLLLIMNHLWWETI
;
A
#
# COMPACT_ATOMS: atom_id res chain seq x y z
N MET A 1 -16.00 58.43 -34.89
CA MET A 1 -16.72 57.15 -35.10
C MET A 1 -16.30 56.56 -36.44
N HIS A 2 -15.23 55.75 -36.48
CA HIS A 2 -15.01 54.69 -37.49
C HIS A 2 -13.71 53.90 -37.17
N ILE A 3 -13.90 52.60 -36.90
CA ILE A 3 -13.06 51.42 -37.19
C ILE A 3 -11.59 51.39 -36.71
N LEU A 4 -11.38 50.92 -35.48
CA LEU A 4 -10.15 50.24 -35.03
C LEU A 4 -10.53 48.98 -34.23
N VAL A 5 -11.37 48.11 -34.81
CA VAL A 5 -11.90 46.88 -34.15
C VAL A 5 -11.61 45.61 -34.98
N SER A 6 -10.69 45.65 -35.95
CA SER A 6 -10.43 44.49 -36.83
C SER A 6 -8.99 43.96 -36.83
N THR A 7 -8.07 44.51 -36.03
CA THR A 7 -6.68 43.99 -35.96
C THR A 7 -6.36 43.16 -34.70
N THR A 8 -7.29 43.05 -33.74
CA THR A 8 -7.14 42.23 -32.51
C THR A 8 -7.72 40.80 -32.64
N THR A 9 -7.89 40.30 -33.86
CA THR A 9 -8.58 39.00 -34.08
C THR A 9 -7.86 38.04 -35.00
N ALA A 10 -6.79 38.41 -35.72
CA ALA A 10 -6.06 37.44 -36.54
C ALA A 10 -4.72 37.02 -35.91
N SER A 11 -3.96 37.96 -35.34
CA SER A 11 -2.67 37.70 -34.68
C SER A 11 -2.84 37.18 -33.25
N ASP A 12 -3.78 37.74 -32.47
CA ASP A 12 -4.03 37.32 -31.07
C ASP A 12 -4.68 35.92 -30.99
N LEU A 13 -5.51 35.57 -31.99
CA LEU A 13 -6.10 34.22 -32.11
C LEU A 13 -5.06 33.19 -32.59
N ALA A 14 -4.08 33.60 -33.39
CA ALA A 14 -2.97 32.73 -33.81
C ALA A 14 -2.03 32.42 -32.64
N GLU A 15 -1.70 33.42 -31.82
CA GLU A 15 -0.81 33.27 -30.65
C GLU A 15 -1.44 32.41 -29.53
N THR A 16 -2.76 32.55 -29.30
CA THR A 16 -3.52 31.70 -28.36
C THR A 16 -3.79 30.29 -28.90
N ALA A 17 -3.97 30.13 -30.22
CA ALA A 17 -4.06 28.82 -30.87
C ALA A 17 -2.72 28.06 -30.80
N GLU A 18 -1.59 28.73 -31.01
CA GLU A 18 -0.26 28.11 -30.90
C GLU A 18 0.08 27.74 -29.45
N GLN A 19 -0.26 28.59 -28.47
CA GLN A 19 -0.07 28.25 -27.04
C GLN A 19 -0.92 27.05 -26.60
N SER A 20 -2.20 27.00 -27.00
CA SER A 20 -3.07 25.87 -26.66
C SER A 20 -2.64 24.56 -27.33
N ILE A 21 -2.06 24.61 -28.53
CA ILE A 21 -1.46 23.45 -29.19
C ILE A 21 -0.19 22.97 -28.48
N ASP A 22 0.66 23.88 -27.99
CA ASP A 22 1.87 23.52 -27.19
C ASP A 22 1.50 22.86 -25.85
N TYR A 23 0.50 23.39 -25.12
CA TYR A 23 0.02 22.76 -23.88
C TYR A 23 -0.59 21.37 -24.12
N LEU A 24 -1.33 21.18 -25.22
CA LEU A 24 -1.88 19.88 -25.58
C LEU A 24 -0.79 18.90 -26.02
N GLN A 25 0.20 19.33 -26.81
CA GLN A 25 1.33 18.49 -27.18
C GLN A 25 2.16 18.07 -25.96
N LYS A 26 2.40 18.99 -25.02
CA LYS A 26 3.16 18.70 -23.79
C LYS A 26 2.44 17.70 -22.88
N ILE A 27 1.11 17.74 -22.80
CA ILE A 27 0.31 16.75 -22.07
C ILE A 27 0.31 15.41 -22.82
N VAL A 28 0.17 15.40 -24.14
CA VAL A 28 0.14 14.18 -24.97
C VAL A 28 1.50 13.45 -24.93
N ASP A 29 2.62 14.17 -25.06
CA ASP A 29 3.96 13.58 -24.94
C ASP A 29 4.24 13.06 -23.53
N TYR A 30 3.75 13.76 -22.49
CA TYR A 30 3.86 13.30 -21.11
C TYR A 30 3.04 12.02 -20.86
N MET A 31 1.84 11.93 -21.45
CA MET A 31 0.95 10.76 -21.33
C MET A 31 1.48 9.55 -22.11
N ILE A 32 2.04 9.74 -23.30
CA ILE A 32 2.69 8.68 -24.09
C ILE A 32 3.94 8.16 -23.38
N SER A 33 4.75 9.06 -22.83
CA SER A 33 5.94 8.69 -22.03
C SER A 33 5.56 7.91 -20.76
N LYS A 34 4.45 8.28 -20.10
CA LYS A 34 3.95 7.61 -18.88
C LYS A 34 3.08 6.38 -19.15
N ALA A 35 2.69 6.10 -20.40
CA ALA A 35 1.90 4.92 -20.74
C ALA A 35 2.60 3.61 -20.31
N HIS A 36 3.92 3.50 -20.51
CA HIS A 36 4.68 2.34 -20.06
C HIS A 36 4.61 2.12 -18.53
N ILE A 37 4.52 3.22 -17.77
CA ILE A 37 4.41 3.18 -16.31
C ILE A 37 3.05 2.62 -15.89
N LEU A 38 1.96 3.00 -16.58
CA LEU A 38 0.62 2.44 -16.35
C LEU A 38 0.57 0.94 -16.64
N ILE A 39 1.12 0.48 -17.76
CA ILE A 39 1.21 -0.95 -18.09
C ILE A 39 1.98 -1.70 -17.00
N SER A 40 3.16 -1.20 -16.61
CA SER A 40 3.99 -1.87 -15.61
C SER A 40 3.35 -1.87 -14.21
N ALA A 41 2.67 -0.79 -13.82
CA ALA A 41 1.92 -0.73 -12.57
C ALA A 41 0.75 -1.74 -12.56
N LEU A 42 0.05 -1.89 -13.68
CA LEU A 42 -1.04 -2.86 -13.81
C LEU A 42 -0.52 -4.31 -13.72
N ILE A 43 0.60 -4.61 -14.36
CA ILE A 43 1.28 -5.91 -14.25
C ILE A 43 1.64 -6.19 -12.79
N ILE A 44 2.25 -5.22 -12.09
CA ILE A 44 2.62 -5.36 -10.68
C ILE A 44 1.39 -5.57 -9.80
N LEU A 45 0.29 -4.86 -10.06
CA LEU A 45 -0.96 -5.03 -9.32
C LEU A 45 -1.50 -6.46 -9.47
N ILE A 46 -1.53 -6.98 -10.70
CA ILE A 46 -2.01 -8.35 -10.98
C ILE A 46 -1.09 -9.37 -10.30
N VAL A 47 0.22 -9.31 -10.57
CA VAL A 47 1.21 -10.24 -10.00
C VAL A 47 1.22 -10.16 -8.48
N GLY A 48 1.21 -8.94 -7.93
CA GLY A 48 1.20 -8.70 -6.49
C GLY A 48 -0.07 -9.19 -5.81
N TRP A 49 -1.22 -9.11 -6.47
CA TRP A 49 -2.46 -9.71 -5.95
C TRP A 49 -2.35 -11.23 -5.85
N TYR A 50 -1.87 -11.89 -6.91
CA TYR A 50 -1.63 -13.33 -6.90
C TYR A 50 -0.61 -13.73 -5.84
N LEU A 51 0.50 -12.99 -5.75
CA LEU A 51 1.54 -13.20 -4.76
C LEU A 51 1.00 -13.05 -3.34
N THR A 52 0.16 -12.05 -3.10
CA THR A 52 -0.49 -11.85 -1.80
C THR A 52 -1.37 -13.03 -1.42
N LYS A 53 -2.19 -13.52 -2.36
CA LYS A 53 -3.00 -14.72 -2.14
C LYS A 53 -2.13 -15.95 -1.85
N PHE A 54 -1.04 -16.11 -2.60
CA PHE A 54 -0.12 -17.23 -2.44
C PHE A 54 0.53 -17.23 -1.05
N ILE A 55 1.07 -16.10 -0.62
CA ILE A 55 1.71 -15.96 0.70
C ILE A 55 0.68 -16.17 1.82
N CYS A 56 -0.53 -15.60 1.72
CA CYS A 56 -1.58 -15.83 2.71
C CYS A 56 -1.96 -17.31 2.81
N LYS A 57 -2.01 -18.02 1.68
CA LYS A 57 -2.28 -19.46 1.65
C LYS A 57 -1.17 -20.25 2.31
N LEU A 58 0.09 -19.87 2.06
CA LEU A 58 1.26 -20.52 2.66
C LEU A 58 1.28 -20.33 4.17
N VAL A 59 1.05 -19.10 4.64
CA VAL A 59 0.95 -18.77 6.07
C VAL A 59 -0.15 -19.59 6.74
N ARG A 60 -1.35 -19.63 6.14
CA ARG A 60 -2.46 -20.41 6.69
C ARG A 60 -2.15 -21.91 6.75
N HIS A 61 -1.57 -22.47 5.69
CA HIS A 61 -1.16 -23.87 5.67
C HIS A 61 -0.08 -24.18 6.71
N SER A 62 0.81 -23.23 7.01
CA SER A 62 1.79 -23.37 8.08
C SER A 62 1.15 -23.35 9.46
N LEU A 63 0.15 -22.48 9.68
CA LEU A 63 -0.55 -22.37 10.97
C LEU A 63 -1.41 -23.60 11.26
N ASP A 64 -2.06 -24.18 10.25
CA ASP A 64 -2.87 -25.39 10.38
C ASP A 64 -2.06 -26.59 10.90
N LYS A 65 -0.73 -26.60 10.67
CA LYS A 65 0.17 -27.65 11.19
C LYS A 65 0.54 -27.47 12.66
N THR A 66 0.40 -26.26 13.21
CA THR A 66 0.99 -25.87 14.51
C THR A 66 0.03 -26.07 15.69
N ARG A 67 -1.18 -26.65 15.48
CA ARG A 67 -2.20 -26.84 16.54
C ARG A 67 -2.49 -25.56 17.36
N LEU A 68 -2.40 -24.40 16.72
CA LEU A 68 -2.73 -23.13 17.36
C LEU A 68 -4.25 -22.98 17.49
N ASP A 69 -4.68 -22.24 18.51
CA ASP A 69 -6.10 -21.91 18.67
C ASP A 69 -6.64 -21.10 17.47
N ALA A 70 -7.93 -21.25 17.19
CA ALA A 70 -8.59 -20.59 16.07
C ALA A 70 -8.48 -19.05 16.15
N SER A 71 -8.47 -18.49 17.37
CA SER A 71 -8.32 -17.05 17.58
C SER A 71 -6.96 -16.53 17.11
N VAL A 72 -5.88 -17.22 17.49
CA VAL A 72 -4.50 -16.87 17.10
C VAL A 72 -4.31 -17.01 15.58
N THR A 73 -4.82 -18.11 15.02
CA THR A 73 -4.74 -18.35 13.57
C THR A 73 -5.45 -17.26 12.77
N SER A 74 -6.65 -16.84 13.20
CA SER A 74 -7.40 -15.76 12.58
C SER A 74 -6.70 -14.40 12.71
N PHE A 75 -6.11 -14.11 13.86
CA PHE A 75 -5.33 -12.89 14.10
C PHE A 75 -4.13 -12.79 13.17
N ILE A 76 -3.27 -13.82 13.12
CA ILE A 76 -2.08 -13.83 12.25
C ILE A 76 -2.48 -13.73 10.78
N ASN A 77 -3.48 -14.49 10.34
CA ASN A 77 -3.95 -14.44 8.96
C ASN A 77 -4.51 -13.06 8.58
N SER A 78 -5.24 -12.41 9.48
CA SER A 78 -5.77 -11.06 9.25
C SER A 78 -4.64 -10.02 9.19
N LEU A 79 -3.64 -10.13 10.09
CA LEU A 79 -2.48 -9.25 10.12
C LEU A 79 -1.63 -9.39 8.85
N THR A 80 -1.32 -10.62 8.42
CA THR A 80 -0.62 -10.89 7.16
C THR A 80 -1.38 -10.33 5.97
N LYS A 81 -2.69 -10.58 5.88
CA LYS A 81 -3.52 -10.13 4.76
C LYS A 81 -3.57 -8.60 4.67
N PHE A 82 -3.71 -7.92 5.81
CA PHE A 82 -3.73 -6.46 5.86
C PHE A 82 -2.35 -5.88 5.51
N GLY A 83 -1.28 -6.41 6.11
CA GLY A 83 0.10 -5.95 5.86
C GLY A 83 0.53 -6.09 4.40
N LEU A 84 0.29 -7.26 3.79
CA LEU A 84 0.63 -7.48 2.38
C LEU A 84 -0.17 -6.59 1.44
N ARG A 85 -1.46 -6.36 1.74
CA ARG A 85 -2.30 -5.45 0.93
C ARG A 85 -1.84 -4.01 1.03
N ALA A 86 -1.48 -3.54 2.23
CA ALA A 86 -0.94 -2.19 2.44
C ALA A 86 0.38 -2.02 1.69
N LEU A 87 1.28 -3.00 1.78
CA LEU A 87 2.56 -2.99 1.05
C LEU A 87 2.34 -2.96 -0.47
N LEU A 88 1.45 -3.81 -0.99
CA LEU A 88 1.11 -3.84 -2.41
C LEU A 88 0.56 -2.48 -2.89
N ALA A 89 -0.32 -1.86 -2.10
CA ALA A 89 -0.87 -0.54 -2.43
C ALA A 89 0.23 0.51 -2.55
N ILE A 90 1.17 0.56 -1.60
CA ILE A 90 2.30 1.50 -1.63
C ILE A 90 3.16 1.27 -2.87
N ILE A 91 3.49 0.01 -3.19
CA ILE A 91 4.32 -0.32 -4.36
C ILE A 91 3.64 0.14 -5.66
N VAL A 92 2.33 -0.07 -5.80
CA VAL A 92 1.58 0.34 -7.00
C VAL A 92 1.51 1.86 -7.09
N ILE A 93 1.22 2.55 -5.99
CA ILE A 93 1.17 4.03 -5.93
C ILE A 93 2.54 4.63 -6.26
N ASN A 94 3.61 4.08 -5.69
CA ASN A 94 4.98 4.49 -5.99
C ASN A 94 5.30 4.31 -7.47
N LYS A 95 4.89 3.18 -8.06
CA LYS A 95 5.14 2.94 -9.48
C LYS A 95 4.41 3.93 -10.37
N LEU A 96 3.22 4.40 -9.99
CA LEU A 96 2.48 5.45 -10.71
C LEU A 96 3.18 6.82 -10.68
N GLY A 97 4.27 6.97 -9.91
CA GLY A 97 5.04 8.21 -9.81
C GLY A 97 4.52 9.17 -8.74
N VAL A 98 3.65 8.70 -7.85
CA VAL A 98 3.24 9.45 -6.67
C VAL A 98 4.30 9.28 -5.59
N ASP A 99 4.69 10.39 -4.95
CA ASP A 99 5.61 10.33 -3.80
C ASP A 99 4.94 9.62 -2.62
N THR A 100 5.45 8.43 -2.29
CA THR A 100 4.93 7.60 -1.21
C THR A 100 5.56 7.91 0.14
N THR A 101 6.48 8.88 0.25
CA THR A 101 7.19 9.19 1.50
C THR A 101 6.22 9.52 2.63
N SER A 102 5.23 10.38 2.37
CA SER A 102 4.19 10.72 3.36
C SER A 102 3.31 9.52 3.73
N LEU A 103 3.02 8.64 2.77
CA LEU A 103 2.24 7.42 3.03
C LEU A 103 3.02 6.42 3.88
N ILE A 104 4.32 6.28 3.64
CA ILE A 104 5.22 5.44 4.44
C ILE A 104 5.34 6.00 5.86
N ALA A 105 5.49 7.33 6.00
CA ALA A 105 5.53 7.97 7.32
C ALA A 105 4.22 7.73 8.10
N LEU A 106 3.06 7.88 7.44
CA LEU A 106 1.76 7.58 8.04
C LEU A 106 1.62 6.10 8.41
N LEU A 107 2.00 5.18 7.52
CA LEU A 107 1.95 3.74 7.79
C LEU A 107 2.87 3.35 8.94
N THR A 108 4.03 4.01 9.07
CA THR A 108 4.98 3.77 10.17
C THR A 108 4.36 4.18 11.51
N SER A 109 3.74 5.36 11.57
CA SER A 109 3.00 5.82 12.75
C SER A 109 1.82 4.90 13.08
N ALA A 110 1.03 4.51 12.08
CA ALA A 110 -0.08 3.58 12.25
C ALA A 110 0.37 2.20 12.74
N SER A 111 1.49 1.68 12.23
CA SER A 111 2.05 0.39 12.65
C SER A 111 2.48 0.43 14.11
N LEU A 112 3.09 1.53 14.55
CA LEU A 112 3.41 1.75 15.96
C LEU A 112 2.14 1.76 16.82
N ALA A 113 1.13 2.53 16.43
CA ALA A 113 -0.14 2.61 17.16
C ALA A 113 -0.85 1.25 17.25
N ILE A 114 -0.89 0.48 16.16
CA ILE A 114 -1.43 -0.89 16.14
C ILE A 114 -0.61 -1.79 17.08
N GLY A 115 0.71 -1.68 17.06
CA GLY A 115 1.59 -2.43 17.96
C GLY A 115 1.30 -2.16 19.43
N LEU A 116 1.16 -0.88 19.79
CA LEU A 116 0.81 -0.46 21.15
C LEU A 116 -0.59 -0.95 21.56
N ALA A 117 -1.55 -0.96 20.63
CA ALA A 117 -2.89 -1.50 20.89
C ALA A 117 -2.89 -3.02 21.12
N VAL A 118 -2.03 -3.76 20.41
CA VAL A 118 -1.92 -5.23 20.55
C VAL A 118 -1.04 -5.63 21.74
N GLN A 119 -0.17 -4.75 22.23
CA GLN A 119 0.80 -5.02 23.31
C GLN A 119 0.14 -5.65 24.54
N GLY A 120 -1.01 -5.16 25.00
CA GLY A 120 -1.71 -5.71 26.17
C GLY A 120 -2.22 -7.14 25.98
N SER A 121 -2.75 -7.46 24.81
CA SER A 121 -3.23 -8.81 24.51
C SER A 121 -2.07 -9.82 24.41
N LEU A 122 -0.93 -9.39 23.86
CA LEU A 122 0.25 -10.24 23.75
C LEU A 122 0.95 -10.45 25.10
N ALA A 123 0.98 -9.43 25.96
CA ALA A 123 1.47 -9.56 27.33
C ALA A 123 0.66 -10.57 28.14
N ASN A 124 -0.67 -10.55 28.00
CA ASN A 124 -1.55 -11.56 28.62
C ASN A 124 -1.30 -12.96 28.08
N PHE A 125 -1.07 -13.11 26.77
CA PHE A 125 -0.69 -14.40 26.17
C PHE A 125 0.64 -14.93 26.72
N ALA A 126 1.68 -14.08 26.77
CA ALA A 126 2.99 -14.44 27.30
C ALA A 126 2.94 -14.82 28.79
N GLY A 127 2.15 -14.09 29.59
CA GLY A 127 1.90 -14.43 30.98
C GLY A 127 1.28 -15.83 31.14
N GLY A 128 0.28 -16.16 30.31
CA GLY A 128 -0.33 -17.49 30.29
C GLY A 128 0.66 -18.60 29.95
N VAL A 129 1.48 -18.43 28.92
CA VAL A 129 2.51 -19.41 28.53
C VAL A 129 3.60 -19.54 29.60
N LEU A 130 4.04 -18.43 30.20
CA LEU A 130 5.03 -18.43 31.27
C LEU A 130 4.53 -19.20 32.50
N LEU A 131 3.26 -19.02 32.88
CA LEU A 131 2.64 -19.79 33.97
C LEU A 131 2.64 -21.30 33.68
N LEU A 132 2.37 -21.72 32.44
CA LEU A 132 2.42 -23.13 32.02
C LEU A 132 3.84 -23.71 32.15
N ILE A 133 4.85 -22.97 31.73
CA ILE A 133 6.26 -23.39 31.83
C ILE A 133 6.70 -23.44 33.29
N MET A 134 6.35 -22.42 34.09
CA MET A 134 6.72 -22.32 35.50
C MET A 134 6.11 -23.45 36.34
N ASN A 135 4.85 -23.82 36.08
CA ASN A 135 4.18 -24.90 36.79
C ASN A 135 4.87 -26.27 36.58
N HIS A 136 5.32 -26.56 35.36
CA HIS A 136 6.07 -27.79 35.11
C HIS A 136 7.39 -27.83 35.89
N LEU A 137 8.09 -26.68 35.99
CA LEU A 137 9.39 -26.60 36.68
C LEU A 137 9.28 -26.79 38.20
N TRP A 138 8.18 -26.32 38.79
CA TRP A 138 7.94 -26.41 40.24
C TRP A 138 7.69 -27.84 40.72
N TRP A 139 7.10 -28.69 39.88
CA TRP A 139 6.75 -30.07 40.26
C TRP A 139 7.95 -31.02 40.35
N GLU A 140 9.10 -30.64 39.77
CA GLU A 140 10.37 -31.41 39.86
C GLU A 140 11.24 -30.97 41.05
N THR A 141 10.89 -29.89 41.76
CA THR A 141 11.71 -29.28 42.83
C THR A 141 11.09 -29.36 44.23
N ILE A 142 9.96 -30.07 44.40
CA ILE A 142 9.25 -30.32 45.66
C ILE A 142 8.80 -31.79 45.70
#